data_AF-A0A6L8HYY1-F1
#
_entry.id   AF-A0A6L8HYY1-F1
#
_cell.length_a   1.000
_cell.length_b   1.000
_cell.length_c   1.000
_cell.angle_alpha   90.00
_cell.angle_beta   90.00
_cell.angle_gamma   90.00
#
_symmetry.space_group_name_H-M   'P 1'
#
loop_
_entity.id
_entity.type
_entity.pdbx_description
1 polymer ?
#
loop_
_entity_poly.entity_id
_entity_poly.type
_entity_poly.pdbx_seq_one_letter_code
_entity_poly.pdbx_strand_id
1 'polypeptide(L)'
;MSQERIGSLVLVGAAGLQPDEGEILDQMLISYGEYMTAGFRDEAHYQEIFGEEVAPEVRELWDFSREMTARLSWKPYMFNRRLAPVLGEVQTPALVVAGSEEQVIPLTCARQYADGLANATLEIVEGAGHYVDYEEPEALAALIASHAGS
;
A
#
# COMPACT_ATOMS: atom_id res chain seq x y z
N MET A 1 23.97 -5.06 -0.32
CA MET A 1 23.36 -4.06 -1.22
C MET A 1 24.01 -2.72 -0.94
N SER A 2 24.44 -1.97 -1.96
CA SER A 2 24.99 -0.62 -1.75
C SER A 2 23.82 0.34 -1.52
N GLN A 3 23.44 0.53 -0.25
CA GLN A 3 22.36 1.42 0.16
C GLN A 3 22.64 2.88 -0.24
N GLU A 4 23.92 3.23 -0.47
CA GLU A 4 24.38 4.52 -1.00
C GLU A 4 23.81 4.88 -2.38
N ARG A 5 23.23 3.92 -3.12
CA ARG A 5 22.58 4.18 -4.42
C ARG A 5 21.13 4.63 -4.31
N ILE A 6 20.51 4.53 -3.13
CA ILE A 6 19.12 4.91 -2.89
C ILE A 6 19.12 5.99 -1.82
N GLY A 7 18.86 7.25 -2.24
CA GLY A 7 18.89 8.41 -1.36
C GLY A 7 17.68 8.53 -0.44
N SER A 8 16.51 8.05 -0.89
CA SER A 8 15.29 8.03 -0.09
C SER A 8 14.37 6.88 -0.54
N LEU A 9 13.52 6.43 0.38
CA LEU A 9 12.51 5.41 0.16
C LEU A 9 11.14 5.97 0.54
N VAL A 10 10.12 5.73 -0.29
CA VAL A 10 8.72 6.00 0.06
C VAL A 10 7.93 4.71 -0.10
N LEU A 11 7.19 4.33 0.93
CA LEU A 11 6.34 3.14 0.99
C LEU A 11 4.89 3.60 1.14
N VAL A 12 4.04 3.37 0.14
CA VAL A 12 2.62 3.76 0.15
C VAL A 12 1.77 2.50 0.20
N GLY A 13 0.88 2.36 1.19
CA GLY A 13 0.01 1.19 1.31
C GLY A 13 0.79 -0.14 1.30
N ALA A 14 1.91 -0.21 2.03
CA ALA A 14 2.88 -1.28 1.85
C ALA A 14 2.45 -2.61 2.47
N ALA A 15 2.34 -3.66 1.64
CA ALA A 15 2.30 -5.06 2.06
C ALA A 15 3.69 -5.55 2.51
N GLY A 16 3.80 -6.82 2.92
CA GLY A 16 5.09 -7.48 3.19
C GLY A 16 5.32 -7.84 4.66
N LEU A 17 4.68 -7.13 5.59
CA LEU A 17 4.67 -7.46 7.02
C LEU A 17 3.40 -8.23 7.38
N GLN A 18 3.54 -9.14 8.34
CA GLN A 18 2.38 -9.80 8.93
C GLN A 18 1.73 -8.80 9.90
N PRO A 19 0.46 -8.43 9.73
CA PRO A 19 -0.24 -7.59 10.69
C PRO A 19 -0.22 -8.26 12.07
N ASP A 20 0.03 -7.47 13.11
CA ASP A 20 -0.18 -7.86 14.50
C ASP A 20 -1.66 -7.78 14.92
N GLU A 21 -2.44 -6.94 14.25
CA GLU A 21 -3.89 -6.80 14.39
C GLU A 21 -4.57 -6.84 13.01
N GLY A 22 -5.71 -7.54 12.92
CA GLY A 22 -6.45 -7.71 11.68
C GLY A 22 -5.80 -8.67 10.67
N GLU A 23 -6.31 -8.66 9.44
CA GLU A 23 -5.83 -9.50 8.34
C GLU A 23 -5.73 -8.65 7.06
N ILE A 24 -4.77 -8.96 6.19
CA ILE A 24 -4.70 -8.36 4.85
C ILE A 24 -5.88 -8.89 4.04
N LEU A 25 -6.66 -8.01 3.42
CA LEU A 25 -7.82 -8.38 2.61
C LEU A 25 -7.40 -9.35 1.50
N ASP A 26 -7.97 -10.55 1.54
CA ASP A 26 -7.66 -11.58 0.57
C ASP A 26 -8.43 -11.35 -0.72
N GLN A 27 -7.75 -10.78 -1.71
CA GLN A 27 -8.33 -10.53 -3.01
C GLN A 27 -8.82 -11.83 -3.66
N MET A 28 -8.23 -12.99 -3.34
CA MET A 28 -8.60 -14.29 -3.90
C MET A 28 -9.92 -14.84 -3.37
N LEU A 29 -10.43 -14.30 -2.25
CA LEU A 29 -11.70 -14.69 -1.65
C LEU A 29 -12.89 -13.83 -2.13
N ILE A 30 -12.63 -12.74 -2.85
CA ILE A 30 -13.65 -11.82 -3.36
C ILE A 30 -13.45 -11.52 -4.85
N SER A 31 -14.42 -10.87 -5.50
CA SER A 31 -14.28 -10.45 -6.89
C SER A 31 -13.24 -9.34 -7.05
N TYR A 32 -12.66 -9.20 -8.24
CA TYR A 32 -11.70 -8.12 -8.51
C TYR A 32 -12.35 -6.73 -8.39
N GLY A 33 -13.65 -6.62 -8.71
CA GLY A 33 -14.42 -5.39 -8.54
C GLY A 33 -14.56 -5.02 -7.07
N GLU A 34 -15.02 -5.95 -6.24
CA GLU A 34 -15.13 -5.73 -4.78
C GLU A 34 -13.79 -5.39 -4.14
N TYR A 35 -12.70 -6.02 -4.58
CA TYR A 35 -11.36 -5.71 -4.07
C TYR A 35 -10.90 -4.30 -4.46
N MET A 36 -11.11 -3.91 -5.72
CA MET A 36 -10.78 -2.56 -6.18
C MET A 36 -11.63 -1.50 -5.46
N THR A 37 -12.93 -1.73 -5.29
CA THR A 37 -13.79 -0.83 -4.51
C THR A 37 -13.32 -0.72 -3.06
N ALA A 38 -12.96 -1.84 -2.42
CA ALA A 38 -12.52 -1.86 -1.02
C ALA A 38 -11.22 -1.08 -0.78
N GLY A 39 -10.41 -0.82 -1.81
CA GLY A 39 -9.23 0.00 -1.69
C GLY A 39 -9.50 1.51 -1.68
N PHE A 40 -10.73 1.95 -1.99
CA PHE A 40 -11.15 3.35 -1.83
C PHE A 40 -11.72 3.56 -0.44
N ARG A 41 -11.74 4.82 0.03
CA ARG A 41 -12.36 5.16 1.31
C ARG A 41 -13.86 4.86 1.35
N ASP A 42 -14.54 5.01 0.21
CA ASP A 42 -15.95 4.74 0.02
C ASP A 42 -16.29 4.50 -1.46
N GLU A 43 -17.47 3.95 -1.71
CA GLU A 43 -17.98 3.69 -3.07
C GLU A 43 -18.08 4.97 -3.91
N ALA A 44 -18.40 6.13 -3.31
CA ALA A 44 -18.57 7.36 -4.08
C ALA A 44 -17.24 7.80 -4.71
N HIS A 45 -16.12 7.65 -4.01
CA HIS A 45 -14.78 8.01 -4.53
C HIS A 45 -14.31 7.02 -5.60
N TYR A 46 -14.60 5.73 -5.44
CA TYR A 46 -14.41 4.75 -6.51
C TYR A 46 -15.16 5.17 -7.79
N GLN A 47 -16.44 5.55 -7.64
CA GLN A 47 -17.31 5.95 -8.74
C GLN A 47 -16.89 7.28 -9.39
N GLU A 48 -16.34 8.23 -8.63
CA GLU A 48 -15.80 9.48 -9.19
C GLU A 48 -14.64 9.24 -10.16
N ILE A 49 -13.83 8.21 -9.91
CA ILE A 49 -12.65 7.89 -10.71
C ILE A 49 -12.97 6.94 -11.86
N PHE A 50 -13.73 5.88 -11.59
CA PHE A 50 -13.97 4.80 -12.54
C PHE A 50 -15.37 4.82 -13.18
N GLY A 51 -16.31 5.57 -12.61
CA GLY A 51 -17.72 5.60 -13.03
C GLY A 51 -18.49 4.31 -12.74
N GLU A 52 -19.78 4.31 -13.07
CA GLU A 52 -20.69 3.18 -12.80
C GLU A 52 -20.32 1.93 -13.61
N GLU A 53 -19.78 2.14 -14.81
CA GLU A 53 -19.33 1.06 -15.70
C GLU A 53 -17.86 1.22 -16.05
N VAL A 54 -17.03 0.38 -15.42
CA VAL A 54 -15.62 0.23 -15.79
C VAL A 54 -15.51 -0.49 -17.14
N ALA A 55 -14.67 0.06 -18.02
CA ALA A 55 -14.38 -0.53 -19.32
C ALA A 55 -13.94 -2.00 -19.21
N PRO A 56 -14.43 -2.91 -20.08
CA PRO A 56 -14.09 -4.34 -20.01
C PRO A 56 -12.60 -4.61 -19.96
N GLU A 57 -11.80 -3.85 -20.71
CA GLU A 57 -10.35 -4.01 -20.79
C GLU A 57 -9.65 -3.72 -19.45
N VAL A 58 -10.17 -2.78 -18.66
CA VAL A 58 -9.64 -2.47 -17.33
C VAL A 58 -10.00 -3.58 -16.34
N ARG A 59 -11.22 -4.12 -16.42
CA ARG A 59 -11.66 -5.25 -15.59
C ARG A 59 -10.83 -6.51 -15.87
N GLU A 60 -10.58 -6.81 -17.14
CA GLU A 60 -9.71 -7.92 -17.56
C GLU A 60 -8.28 -7.72 -17.06
N LEU A 61 -7.76 -6.48 -17.11
CA LEU A 61 -6.44 -6.16 -16.58
C LEU A 61 -6.34 -6.41 -15.07
N TRP A 62 -7.36 -6.03 -14.30
CA TRP A 62 -7.41 -6.29 -12.85
C TRP A 62 -7.42 -7.79 -12.56
N ASP A 63 -8.26 -8.55 -13.27
CA ASP A 63 -8.31 -10.02 -13.12
C ASP A 63 -6.97 -10.67 -13.48
N PHE A 64 -6.36 -10.27 -14.60
CA PHE A 64 -5.04 -10.74 -15.00
C PHE A 64 -3.95 -10.39 -13.97
N SER A 65 -3.99 -9.19 -13.41
CA SER A 65 -3.01 -8.73 -12.42
C SER A 65 -3.06 -9.55 -11.12
N ARG A 66 -4.22 -10.10 -10.75
CA ARG A 66 -4.37 -10.99 -9.58
C ARG A 66 -3.52 -12.24 -9.72
N GLU A 67 -3.38 -12.79 -10.93
CA GLU A 67 -2.54 -13.96 -11.15
C GLU A 67 -1.08 -13.68 -10.72
N MET A 68 -0.56 -12.51 -11.07
CA MET A 68 0.78 -12.08 -10.69
C MET A 68 0.89 -11.84 -9.18
N THR A 69 -0.14 -11.25 -8.56
CA THR A 69 -0.19 -11.12 -7.08
C THR A 69 -0.09 -12.48 -6.42
N ALA A 70 -0.94 -13.45 -6.81
CA ALA A 70 -0.88 -14.82 -6.28
C ALA A 70 0.52 -15.43 -6.45
N ARG A 71 1.12 -15.36 -7.66
CA ARG A 71 2.44 -15.94 -7.92
C ARG A 71 3.53 -15.40 -7.00
N LEU A 72 3.47 -14.12 -6.63
CA LEU A 72 4.48 -13.46 -5.82
C LEU A 72 4.21 -13.56 -4.31
N SER A 73 2.94 -13.64 -3.92
CA SER A 73 2.53 -13.43 -2.54
C SER A 73 1.64 -14.53 -1.96
N TRP A 74 1.44 -15.68 -2.62
CA TRP A 74 0.49 -16.72 -2.17
C TRP A 74 0.72 -17.26 -0.75
N LYS A 75 1.98 -17.52 -0.36
CA LYS A 75 2.27 -18.17 0.93
C LYS A 75 3.60 -17.72 1.55
N PRO A 76 3.57 -17.10 2.74
CA PRO A 76 2.38 -16.55 3.41
C PRO A 76 1.69 -15.48 2.56
N TYR A 77 0.35 -15.37 2.64
CA TYR A 77 -0.41 -14.41 1.82
C TYR A 77 0.04 -12.98 2.10
N MET A 78 0.61 -12.28 1.10
CA MET A 78 1.00 -10.87 1.14
C MET A 78 2.07 -10.45 2.18
N PHE A 79 2.75 -11.40 2.84
CA PHE A 79 3.84 -11.07 3.76
C PHE A 79 5.00 -12.06 3.75
N ASN A 80 6.16 -11.61 4.25
CA ASN A 80 7.37 -12.42 4.42
C ASN A 80 7.85 -12.36 5.87
N ARG A 81 7.86 -13.52 6.56
CA ARG A 81 8.31 -13.63 7.96
C ARG A 81 9.78 -13.25 8.19
N ARG A 82 10.59 -13.19 7.13
CA ARG A 82 11.99 -12.77 7.19
C ARG A 82 12.17 -11.26 7.03
N LEU A 83 11.12 -10.51 6.69
CA LEU A 83 11.22 -9.08 6.45
C LEU A 83 11.39 -8.29 7.75
N ALA A 84 10.51 -8.49 8.73
CA ALA A 84 10.52 -7.72 9.98
C ALA A 84 11.91 -7.71 10.68
N PRO A 85 12.62 -8.85 10.81
CA PRO A 85 13.93 -8.86 11.48
C PRO A 85 15.04 -8.07 10.76
N VAL A 86 14.90 -7.79 9.47
CA VAL A 86 15.94 -7.12 8.66
C VAL A 86 15.62 -5.66 8.34
N LEU A 87 14.43 -5.16 8.72
CA LEU A 87 14.06 -3.76 8.45
C LEU A 87 15.06 -2.77 9.07
N GLY A 88 15.55 -3.05 10.28
CA GLY A 88 16.53 -2.20 10.96
C GLY A 88 17.90 -2.13 10.26
N GLU A 89 18.18 -3.01 9.29
CA GLU A 89 19.39 -2.93 8.48
C GLU A 89 19.29 -1.82 7.40
N VAL A 90 18.08 -1.34 7.09
CA VAL A 90 17.86 -0.26 6.12
C VAL A 90 18.19 1.08 6.78
N GLN A 91 19.24 1.73 6.27
CA GLN A 91 19.70 3.05 6.72
C GLN A 91 19.18 4.19 5.83
N THR A 92 18.65 3.87 4.65
CA THR A 92 18.03 4.86 3.75
C THR A 92 16.85 5.55 4.46
N PRO A 93 16.78 6.90 4.47
CA PRO A 93 15.63 7.63 4.98
C PRO A 93 14.34 7.16 4.31
N ALA A 94 13.35 6.79 5.11
CA ALA A 94 12.10 6.22 4.65
C ALA A 94 10.90 7.06 5.07
N LEU A 95 9.93 7.17 4.18
CA LEU A 95 8.61 7.69 4.48
C LEU A 95 7.61 6.56 4.26
N VAL A 96 6.80 6.27 5.27
CA VAL A 96 5.66 5.36 5.17
C VAL A 96 4.39 6.20 5.07
N VAL A 97 3.54 5.90 4.08
CA VAL A 97 2.27 6.58 3.84
C VAL A 97 1.14 5.56 3.80
N ALA A 98 0.04 5.87 4.48
CA ALA A 98 -1.21 5.11 4.40
C ALA A 98 -2.41 6.07 4.52
N GLY A 99 -3.56 5.68 3.99
CA GLY A 99 -4.80 6.42 4.18
C GLY A 99 -5.48 6.10 5.51
N SER A 100 -6.23 7.05 6.09
CA SER A 100 -6.95 6.83 7.36
C SER A 100 -8.07 5.78 7.26
N GLU A 101 -8.63 5.59 6.07
CA GLU A 101 -9.75 4.69 5.79
C GLU A 101 -9.30 3.35 5.18
N GLU A 102 -8.01 3.03 5.25
CA GLU A 102 -7.39 1.80 4.73
C GLU A 102 -8.13 0.51 5.17
N GLN A 103 -8.64 -0.27 4.21
CA GLN A 103 -9.36 -1.54 4.42
C GLN A 103 -8.67 -2.78 3.82
N VAL A 104 -7.60 -2.60 3.04
CA VAL A 104 -6.89 -3.68 2.34
C VAL A 104 -5.73 -4.19 3.19
N ILE A 105 -4.90 -3.30 3.70
CA ILE A 105 -3.73 -3.64 4.52
C ILE A 105 -3.87 -2.96 5.88
N PRO A 106 -4.06 -3.71 6.99
CA PRO A 106 -4.28 -3.11 8.29
C PRO A 106 -3.25 -2.00 8.62
N LEU A 107 -3.72 -0.86 9.12
CA LEU A 107 -2.88 0.31 9.45
C LEU A 107 -1.73 -0.02 10.42
N THR A 108 -1.83 -1.12 11.17
CA THR A 108 -0.73 -1.57 12.02
C THR A 108 0.50 -1.97 11.21
N CYS A 109 0.37 -2.46 9.97
CA CYS A 109 1.50 -2.68 9.08
C CYS A 109 2.30 -1.40 8.81
N ALA A 110 1.62 -0.28 8.59
CA ALA A 110 2.28 1.01 8.38
C ALA A 110 3.08 1.44 9.62
N ARG A 111 2.52 1.23 10.81
CA ARG A 111 3.20 1.46 12.10
C ARG A 111 4.39 0.51 12.28
N GLN A 112 4.22 -0.78 11.99
CA GLN A 112 5.29 -1.77 12.06
C GLN A 112 6.45 -1.45 11.12
N TYR A 113 6.18 -0.92 9.92
CA TYR A 113 7.23 -0.43 9.03
C TYR A 113 7.95 0.78 9.61
N ALA A 114 7.22 1.78 10.11
CA ALA A 114 7.80 2.98 10.69
C ALA A 114 8.65 2.68 11.94
N ASP A 115 8.20 1.76 12.79
CA ASP A 115 8.93 1.33 13.99
C ASP A 115 10.14 0.42 13.66
N GLY A 116 10.03 -0.38 12.58
CA GLY A 116 11.06 -1.35 12.20
C GLY A 116 12.20 -0.77 11.37
N LEU A 117 11.97 0.32 10.63
CA LEU A 117 12.96 0.99 9.81
C LEU A 117 13.72 2.05 10.64
N ALA A 118 15.06 2.07 10.53
CA ALA A 118 15.90 2.89 11.41
C ALA A 118 15.66 4.41 11.29
N ASN A 119 15.34 4.88 10.07
CA ASN A 119 15.20 6.29 9.73
C ASN A 119 13.86 6.55 9.04
N ALA A 120 12.76 6.07 9.61
CA ALA A 120 11.44 6.22 9.04
C ALA A 120 10.54 7.24 9.74
N THR A 121 9.69 7.90 8.96
CA THR A 121 8.51 8.61 9.44
C THR A 121 7.25 7.96 8.88
N LEU A 122 6.13 8.15 9.58
CA LEU A 122 4.81 7.71 9.15
C LEU A 122 3.90 8.92 8.95
N GLU A 123 3.28 9.01 7.79
CA GLU A 123 2.26 10.00 7.47
C GLU A 123 0.95 9.28 7.15
N ILE A 124 -0.12 9.69 7.83
CA ILE A 124 -1.48 9.19 7.57
C ILE A 124 -2.23 10.26 6.80
N VAL A 125 -2.69 9.92 5.61
CA VAL A 125 -3.51 10.82 4.78
C VAL A 125 -4.97 10.67 5.19
N GLU A 126 -5.47 11.68 5.89
CA GLU A 126 -6.86 11.74 6.35
C GLU A 126 -7.83 11.71 5.18
N GLY A 127 -8.83 10.84 5.24
CA GLY A 127 -9.87 10.73 4.21
C GLY A 127 -9.42 10.02 2.93
N ALA A 128 -8.35 9.22 2.98
CA ALA A 128 -7.95 8.33 1.88
C ALA A 128 -8.02 6.86 2.30
N GLY A 129 -8.29 5.97 1.34
CA GLY A 129 -8.22 4.53 1.49
C GLY A 129 -6.82 3.98 1.19
N HIS A 130 -6.79 2.76 0.64
CA HIS A 130 -5.56 2.10 0.19
C HIS A 130 -4.92 2.82 -1.01
N TYR A 131 -5.75 3.31 -1.93
CA TYR A 131 -5.33 3.95 -3.17
C TYR A 131 -5.14 5.46 -3.00
N VAL A 132 -4.25 5.84 -2.09
CA VAL A 132 -3.93 7.25 -1.78
C VAL A 132 -3.52 8.04 -3.04
N ASP A 133 -2.88 7.38 -4.00
CA ASP A 133 -2.48 7.97 -5.28
C ASP A 133 -3.65 8.30 -6.22
N TYR A 134 -4.78 7.63 -6.04
CA TYR A 134 -6.02 7.92 -6.75
C TYR A 134 -6.87 8.96 -6.01
N GLU A 135 -6.96 8.85 -4.69
CA GLU A 135 -7.88 9.68 -3.88
C GLU A 135 -7.30 11.04 -3.52
N GLU A 136 -6.02 11.11 -3.14
CA GLU A 136 -5.37 12.33 -2.66
C GLU A 136 -3.99 12.54 -3.35
N PRO A 137 -3.93 12.61 -4.69
CA PRO A 137 -2.68 12.64 -5.45
C PRO A 137 -1.80 13.85 -5.14
N GLU A 138 -2.37 15.04 -4.95
CA GLU A 138 -1.61 16.25 -4.60
C GLU A 138 -0.98 16.15 -3.22
N ALA A 139 -1.71 15.60 -2.24
CA ALA A 139 -1.20 15.40 -0.89
C ALA A 139 -0.04 14.40 -0.89
N LEU A 140 -0.22 13.26 -1.57
CA LEU A 140 0.82 12.25 -1.72
C LEU A 140 2.05 12.81 -2.44
N ALA A 141 1.85 13.54 -3.54
CA ALA A 141 2.95 14.16 -4.28
C ALA A 141 3.73 15.18 -3.44
N ALA A 142 3.05 15.97 -2.61
CA ALA A 142 3.70 16.91 -1.70
C ALA A 142 4.55 16.20 -0.64
N LEU A 143 4.04 15.11 -0.05
CA LEU A 143 4.79 14.27 0.89
C LEU A 143 6.04 13.66 0.24
N ILE A 144 5.90 13.08 -0.96
CA ILE A 144 7.01 12.51 -1.73
C ILE A 144 8.06 13.59 -2.04
N ALA A 145 7.65 14.76 -2.52
CA ALA A 145 8.57 15.84 -2.88
C ALA A 145 9.31 16.38 -1.64
N SER A 146 8.63 16.50 -0.50
CA SER A 146 9.24 16.91 0.75
C SER A 146 10.30 15.91 1.24
N HIS A 147 10.00 14.62 1.16
CA HIS A 147 10.92 13.55 1.60
C HIS A 147 12.10 13.32 0.63
N ALA A 148 11.87 13.46 -0.68
CA ALA A 148 12.93 13.32 -1.67
C ALA A 148 13.88 14.53 -1.74
N GLY A 149 13.42 15.70 -1.25
CA GLY A 149 14.21 16.93 -1.20
C GLY A 149 15.02 17.14 0.09
N SER A 150 14.86 16.27 1.09
CA SER A 150 15.55 16.35 2.40
C SER A 150 16.93 15.69 2.41
#